data_AF-A0A0N1PBR1-F1
#
_entry.id   AF-A0A0N1PBR1-F1
#
_cell.length_a   1.000
_cell.length_b   1.000
_cell.length_c   1.000
_cell.angle_alpha   90.00
_cell.angle_beta   90.00
_cell.angle_gamma   90.00
#
_symmetry.space_group_name_H-M   'P 1'
#
loop_
_entity.id
_entity.type
_entity.pdbx_description
1 polymer ?
#
loop_
_entity_poly.entity_id
_entity_poly.type
_entity_poly.pdbx_seq_one_letter_code
_entity_poly.pdbx_strand_id
1 'polypeptide(L)'
;MAPKKNNKKKDTKRKELSEEDMQRLGMSPEDIKRIMEERNKSSEMKQAEQAQEEASRRDTEIRQRHQREFQKQVEVLTNAETTIRSTIRYGEDQEWAEMESVELAPEKQKILRLVAAAEDRRKTEEAKRRQTEELAAYQAKLQGMTSEERTAFLKEEAEKERRRIEDFVASEEKRLARERRREARRQARKERLLNNQNADDLISSDEDDLDFAKGTKKKVQGTAIDELEFDLHEKYL
;
A
#
# COMPACT_ATOMS: atom_id res chain seq x y z
N MET A 1 49.62 68.01 -16.97
CA MET A 1 48.81 67.21 -16.01
C MET A 1 49.42 67.37 -14.62
N ALA A 2 48.69 67.96 -13.67
CA ALA A 2 49.18 68.25 -12.32
C ALA A 2 48.79 67.14 -11.33
N PRO A 3 49.66 66.75 -10.37
CA PRO A 3 49.38 65.65 -9.45
C PRO A 3 48.40 66.07 -8.35
N LYS A 4 47.44 65.18 -8.03
CA LYS A 4 46.45 65.36 -6.95
C LYS A 4 47.15 65.40 -5.59
N LYS A 5 47.04 66.52 -4.87
CA LYS A 5 47.49 66.67 -3.48
C LYS A 5 46.60 65.84 -2.54
N ASN A 6 47.15 64.82 -1.90
CA ASN A 6 46.49 64.10 -0.82
C ASN A 6 46.52 64.95 0.47
N ASN A 7 45.37 65.46 0.88
CA ASN A 7 45.20 66.09 2.19
C ASN A 7 45.20 65.01 3.29
N LYS A 8 46.32 64.85 3.99
CA LYS A 8 46.35 64.16 5.28
C LYS A 8 45.53 64.98 6.28
N LYS A 9 44.32 64.53 6.62
CA LYS A 9 43.56 65.08 7.76
C LYS A 9 44.38 64.81 9.02
N LYS A 10 44.67 65.86 9.80
CA LYS A 10 45.25 65.73 11.14
C LYS A 10 44.24 64.97 12.00
N ASP A 11 44.64 63.84 12.56
CA ASP A 11 43.86 63.14 13.60
C ASP A 11 43.75 64.03 14.83
N THR A 12 42.63 64.73 14.95
CA THR A 12 42.24 65.35 16.21
C THR A 12 41.85 64.21 17.16
N LYS A 13 42.76 63.85 18.08
CA LYS A 13 42.44 62.95 19.20
C LYS A 13 41.18 63.49 19.89
N ARG A 14 40.08 62.76 19.80
CA ARG A 14 38.82 63.10 20.47
C ARG A 14 39.09 63.12 21.97
N LYS A 15 38.73 64.20 22.67
CA LYS A 15 38.81 64.26 24.14
C LYS A 15 37.81 63.25 24.71
N GLU A 16 38.29 62.31 25.52
CA GLU A 16 37.44 61.38 26.25
C GLU A 16 36.75 62.11 27.41
N LEU A 17 35.49 61.79 27.67
CA LEU A 17 34.69 62.39 28.75
C LEU A 17 35.29 62.05 30.12
N SER A 18 35.45 63.02 31.01
CA SER A 18 35.94 62.75 32.37
C SER A 18 34.90 62.00 33.22
N GLU A 19 35.33 61.39 34.32
CA GLU A 19 34.43 60.74 35.28
C GLU A 19 33.33 61.70 35.76
N GLU A 20 33.70 62.93 36.06
CA GLU A 20 32.79 63.98 36.51
C GLU A 20 31.80 64.42 35.42
N ASP A 21 32.24 64.46 34.15
CA ASP A 21 31.34 64.76 33.02
C ASP A 21 30.34 63.64 32.78
N MET A 22 30.75 62.38 32.93
CA MET A 22 29.86 61.22 32.81
C MET A 22 28.84 61.17 33.96
N GLN A 23 29.23 61.56 35.18
CA GLN A 23 28.31 61.74 36.31
C GLN A 23 27.30 62.87 36.05
N ARG A 24 27.75 64.00 35.51
CA ARG A 24 26.88 65.15 35.16
C ARG A 24 25.90 64.81 34.01
N LEU A 25 26.28 63.90 33.13
CA LEU A 25 25.40 63.34 32.08
C LEU A 25 24.40 62.29 32.61
N GLY A 26 24.45 61.98 33.92
CA GLY A 26 23.52 61.06 34.57
C GLY A 26 23.82 59.57 34.35
N MET A 27 25.06 59.20 33.98
CA MET A 27 25.44 57.79 33.85
C MET A 27 25.52 57.10 35.22
N SER A 28 25.18 55.80 35.25
CA SER A 28 25.26 54.99 36.47
C SER A 28 26.70 54.90 36.98
N PRO A 29 26.95 54.98 38.30
CA PRO A 29 28.27 54.78 38.88
C PRO A 29 28.93 53.45 38.49
N GLU A 30 28.15 52.39 38.24
CA GLU A 30 28.66 51.08 37.80
C GLU A 30 29.16 51.12 36.35
N ASP A 31 28.42 51.80 35.47
CA ASP A 31 28.80 51.97 34.07
C ASP A 31 30.00 52.91 33.92
N ILE A 32 30.06 53.96 34.74
CA ILE A 32 31.21 54.88 34.82
C ILE A 32 32.46 54.11 35.24
N LYS A 33 32.37 53.27 36.28
CA LYS A 33 33.49 52.41 36.70
C LYS A 33 33.92 51.45 35.59
N ARG A 34 32.97 50.77 34.94
CA ARG A 34 33.27 49.86 33.82
C ARG A 34 34.00 50.59 32.68
N ILE A 35 33.54 51.77 32.28
CA ILE A 35 34.16 52.56 31.20
C ILE A 35 35.55 53.05 31.59
N MET A 36 35.73 53.50 32.83
CA MET A 36 37.03 53.95 33.32
C MET A 36 38.02 52.78 33.45
N GLU A 37 37.56 51.61 33.91
CA GLU A 37 38.34 50.37 33.94
C GLU A 37 38.71 49.91 32.53
N GLU A 38 37.78 49.93 31.57
CA GLU A 38 38.05 49.62 30.17
C GLU A 38 39.03 50.60 29.51
N ARG A 39 39.05 51.88 29.91
CA ARG A 39 40.05 52.86 29.47
C ARG A 39 41.42 52.62 30.10
N ASN A 40 41.45 52.18 31.35
CA ASN A 40 42.68 51.88 32.09
C ASN A 40 43.26 50.48 31.77
N LYS A 41 42.50 49.60 31.12
CA LYS A 41 43.02 48.36 30.53
C LYS A 41 44.09 48.70 29.48
N SER A 42 45.31 48.22 29.71
CA SER A 42 46.42 48.41 28.77
C SER A 42 46.10 47.79 27.40
N SER A 43 46.67 48.35 26.33
CA SER A 43 46.51 47.82 24.97
C SER A 43 46.92 46.34 24.87
N GLU A 44 47.91 45.93 25.67
CA GLU A 44 48.40 44.56 25.75
C GLU A 44 47.35 43.62 26.37
N MET A 45 46.67 44.07 27.43
CA MET A 45 45.60 43.30 28.08
C MET A 45 44.38 43.13 27.16
N LYS A 46 44.03 44.16 26.37
CA LYS A 46 42.96 44.08 25.36
C LYS A 46 43.32 43.11 24.22
N GLN A 47 44.57 43.12 23.75
CA GLN A 47 45.03 42.18 22.73
C GLN A 47 45.08 40.74 23.26
N ALA A 48 45.50 40.54 24.51
CA ALA A 48 45.50 39.22 25.15
C ALA A 48 44.07 38.67 25.33
N GLU A 49 43.12 39.50 25.76
CA GLU A 49 41.70 39.13 25.92
C GLU A 49 41.08 38.74 24.56
N GLN A 50 41.34 39.51 23.50
CA GLN A 50 40.89 39.18 22.14
C GLN A 50 41.54 37.91 21.58
N ALA A 51 42.84 37.70 21.81
CA ALA A 51 43.55 36.50 21.38
C ALA A 51 43.03 35.25 22.10
N GLN A 52 42.71 35.36 23.39
CA GLN A 52 42.12 34.26 24.17
C GLN A 52 40.70 33.95 23.72
N GLU A 53 39.88 34.96 23.43
CA GLU A 53 38.52 34.77 22.91
C GLU A 53 38.55 34.13 21.51
N GLU A 54 39.44 34.58 20.62
CA GLU A 54 39.60 33.99 19.29
C GLU A 54 40.14 32.56 19.36
N ALA A 55 41.10 32.27 20.26
CA ALA A 55 41.57 30.90 20.50
C ALA A 55 40.44 29.98 21.00
N SER A 56 39.62 30.46 21.94
CA SER A 56 38.45 29.71 22.43
C SER A 56 37.42 29.47 21.32
N ARG A 57 37.15 30.46 20.47
CA ARG A 57 36.27 30.32 19.31
C ARG A 57 36.79 29.27 18.34
N ARG A 58 38.09 29.30 17.99
CA ARG A 58 38.71 28.28 17.12
C ARG A 58 38.63 26.88 17.75
N ASP A 59 38.89 26.74 19.04
CA ASP A 59 38.82 25.44 19.74
C ASP A 59 37.39 24.88 19.81
N THR A 60 36.39 25.75 19.98
CA THR A 60 34.98 25.32 19.93
C THR A 60 34.54 24.94 18.51
N GLU A 61 35.00 25.66 17.50
CA GLU A 61 34.74 25.34 16.09
C GLU A 61 35.37 23.99 15.70
N ILE A 62 36.64 23.75 16.09
CA ILE A 62 37.32 22.48 15.87
C ILE A 62 36.56 21.33 16.54
N ARG A 63 36.14 21.50 17.80
CA ARG A 63 35.34 20.47 18.51
C ARG A 63 34.00 20.20 17.83
N GLN A 64 33.29 21.25 17.40
CA GLN A 64 32.03 21.09 16.68
C GLN A 64 32.23 20.39 15.35
N ARG A 65 33.31 20.70 14.62
CA ARG A 65 33.64 20.04 13.37
C ARG A 65 33.90 18.55 13.58
N HIS A 66 34.73 18.19 14.56
CA HIS A 66 34.98 16.78 14.89
C HIS A 66 33.70 16.05 15.33
N GLN A 67 32.84 16.70 16.10
CA GLN A 67 31.55 16.10 16.49
C GLN A 67 30.65 15.83 15.27
N ARG A 68 30.56 16.77 14.33
CA ARG A 68 29.78 16.58 13.09
C ARG A 68 30.39 15.49 12.20
N GLU A 69 31.71 15.43 12.08
CA GLU A 69 32.41 14.39 11.32
C GLU A 69 32.16 13.01 11.94
N PHE A 70 32.24 12.89 13.27
CA PHE A 70 31.92 11.65 13.98
C PHE A 70 30.46 11.22 13.79
N GLN A 71 29.50 12.14 13.90
CA GLN A 71 28.09 11.86 13.64
C GLN A 71 27.85 11.35 12.22
N LYS A 72 28.50 11.96 11.22
CA LYS A 72 28.43 11.48 9.82
C LYS A 72 28.99 10.08 9.67
N GLN A 73 30.10 9.75 10.33
CA GLN A 73 30.67 8.40 10.29
C GLN A 73 29.72 7.37 10.90
N VAL A 74 29.09 7.69 12.03
CA VAL A 74 28.08 6.83 12.66
C VAL A 74 26.90 6.62 11.72
N GLU A 75 26.37 7.68 11.11
CA GLU A 75 25.25 7.60 10.18
C GLU A 75 25.55 6.71 8.96
N VAL A 76 26.76 6.83 8.40
CA VAL A 76 27.21 5.97 7.30
C VAL A 76 27.22 4.50 7.71
N LEU A 77 27.74 4.18 8.90
CA LEU A 77 27.79 2.80 9.40
C LEU A 77 26.37 2.27 9.68
N THR A 78 25.50 3.06 10.29
CA THR A 78 24.12 2.65 10.58
C THR A 78 23.33 2.44 9.29
N ASN A 79 23.54 3.26 8.26
CA ASN A 79 22.88 3.10 6.97
C ASN A 79 23.37 1.84 6.25
N ALA A 80 24.68 1.57 6.27
CA ALA A 80 25.23 0.34 5.73
C ALA A 80 24.67 -0.91 6.45
N GLU A 81 24.63 -0.88 7.78
CA GLU A 81 24.06 -1.98 8.58
C GLU A 81 22.57 -2.17 8.29
N THR A 82 21.80 -1.09 8.22
CA THR A 82 20.36 -1.15 7.94
C THR A 82 20.10 -1.72 6.55
N THR A 83 20.92 -1.34 5.57
CA THR A 83 20.84 -1.87 4.20
C THR A 83 21.13 -3.37 4.17
N ILE A 84 22.19 -3.82 4.85
CA ILE A 84 22.54 -5.24 4.95
C ILE A 84 21.40 -6.02 5.63
N ARG A 85 20.89 -5.53 6.77
CA ARG A 85 19.76 -6.15 7.48
C ARG A 85 18.52 -6.26 6.60
N SER A 86 18.20 -5.22 5.83
CA SER A 86 17.06 -5.23 4.92
C SER A 86 17.23 -6.24 3.79
N THR A 87 18.45 -6.42 3.29
CA THR A 87 18.77 -7.37 2.22
C THR A 87 18.65 -8.81 2.73
N ILE A 88 19.15 -9.09 3.94
CA ILE A 88 19.03 -10.41 4.59
C ILE A 88 17.55 -10.75 4.78
N ARG A 89 16.77 -9.84 5.37
CA ARG A 89 15.34 -10.06 5.61
C ARG A 89 14.56 -10.32 4.32
N TYR A 90 14.86 -9.56 3.27
CA TYR A 90 14.24 -9.77 1.97
C TYR A 90 14.56 -11.17 1.40
N GLY A 91 15.81 -11.63 1.54
CA GLY A 91 16.20 -13.00 1.15
C GLY A 91 15.45 -14.06 1.95
N GLU A 92 15.38 -13.92 3.28
CA GLU A 92 14.62 -14.81 4.15
C GLU A 92 13.13 -14.86 3.74
N ASP A 93 12.51 -13.70 3.51
CA ASP A 93 11.10 -13.62 3.09
C ASP A 93 10.87 -14.31 1.73
N GLN A 94 11.82 -14.21 0.79
CA GLN A 94 11.77 -14.93 -0.48
C GLN A 94 11.88 -16.44 -0.29
N GLU A 95 12.84 -16.92 0.52
CA GLU A 95 13.00 -18.36 0.81
C GLU A 95 11.74 -18.96 1.46
N TRP A 96 11.11 -18.22 2.39
CA TRP A 96 9.84 -18.65 3.00
C TRP A 96 8.70 -18.73 1.97
N ALA A 97 8.58 -17.73 1.10
CA ALA A 97 7.56 -17.72 0.05
C ALA A 97 7.77 -18.86 -0.97
N GLU A 98 9.02 -19.18 -1.30
CA GLU A 98 9.37 -20.30 -2.18
C GLU A 98 9.05 -21.64 -1.53
N MET A 99 9.43 -21.87 -0.27
CA MET A 99 9.04 -23.10 0.44
C MET A 99 7.52 -23.27 0.52
N GLU A 100 6.77 -22.20 0.82
CA GLU A 100 5.31 -22.28 0.89
C GLU A 100 4.68 -22.61 -0.46
N SER A 101 5.17 -22.00 -1.54
CA SER A 101 4.60 -22.19 -2.89
C SER A 101 5.04 -23.47 -3.59
N VAL A 102 6.28 -23.92 -3.38
CA VAL A 102 6.88 -25.08 -4.09
C VAL A 102 6.64 -26.38 -3.33
N GLU A 103 6.84 -26.40 -2.01
CA GLU A 103 6.79 -27.64 -1.24
C GLU A 103 5.42 -27.86 -0.61
N LEU A 104 4.90 -26.85 0.08
CA LEU A 104 3.69 -27.01 0.89
C LEU A 104 2.40 -26.91 0.07
N ALA A 105 2.32 -26.02 -0.92
CA ALA A 105 1.10 -25.80 -1.68
C ALA A 105 0.67 -27.04 -2.51
N PRO A 106 1.55 -27.73 -3.26
CA PRO A 106 1.16 -28.91 -4.03
C PRO A 106 0.71 -30.08 -3.16
N GLU A 107 1.37 -30.30 -2.02
CA GLU A 107 0.98 -31.35 -1.06
C GLU A 107 -0.37 -31.05 -0.42
N LYS A 108 -0.59 -29.80 0.03
CA LYS A 108 -1.90 -29.36 0.55
C LYS A 108 -3.00 -29.56 -0.49
N GLN A 109 -2.75 -29.19 -1.74
CA GLN A 109 -3.71 -29.41 -2.83
C GLN A 109 -3.98 -30.89 -3.09
N LYS A 110 -2.96 -31.74 -3.05
CA LYS A 110 -3.11 -33.20 -3.18
C LYS A 110 -3.99 -33.76 -2.07
N ILE A 111 -3.77 -33.35 -0.82
CA ILE A 111 -4.59 -33.77 0.32
C ILE A 111 -6.04 -33.32 0.14
N LEU A 112 -6.28 -32.06 -0.24
CA LEU A 112 -7.63 -31.55 -0.48
C LEU A 112 -8.36 -32.32 -1.59
N ARG A 113 -7.66 -32.67 -2.68
CA ARG A 113 -8.25 -33.52 -3.74
C ARG A 113 -8.61 -34.92 -3.23
N LEU A 114 -7.75 -35.52 -2.40
CA LEU A 114 -8.03 -36.83 -1.80
C LEU A 114 -9.23 -36.78 -0.85
N VAL A 115 -9.34 -35.74 -0.02
CA VAL A 115 -10.47 -35.52 0.88
C VAL A 115 -11.76 -35.32 0.08
N ALA A 116 -11.75 -34.46 -0.93
CA ALA A 116 -12.92 -34.25 -1.80
C ALA A 116 -13.37 -35.56 -2.46
N ALA A 117 -12.44 -36.34 -3.01
CA ALA A 117 -12.75 -37.64 -3.62
C ALA A 117 -13.32 -38.64 -2.60
N ALA A 118 -12.83 -38.64 -1.36
CA ALA A 118 -13.34 -39.49 -0.29
C ALA A 118 -14.75 -39.07 0.15
N GLU A 119 -15.00 -37.76 0.28
CA GLU A 119 -16.33 -37.23 0.59
C GLU A 119 -17.35 -37.54 -0.50
N ASP A 120 -16.97 -37.41 -1.77
CA ASP A 120 -17.84 -37.74 -2.89
C ASP A 120 -18.19 -39.22 -2.89
N ARG A 121 -17.22 -40.10 -2.65
CA ARG A 121 -17.48 -41.54 -2.46
C ARG A 121 -18.45 -41.77 -1.31
N ARG A 122 -18.22 -41.16 -0.15
CA ARG A 122 -19.11 -41.28 1.01
C ARG A 122 -20.55 -40.85 0.68
N LYS A 123 -20.72 -39.69 0.03
CA LYS A 123 -22.03 -39.19 -0.40
C LYS A 123 -22.72 -40.15 -1.38
N THR A 124 -21.96 -40.70 -2.34
CA THR A 124 -22.52 -41.65 -3.31
C THR A 124 -22.94 -42.97 -2.65
N GLU A 125 -22.20 -43.45 -1.67
CA GLU A 125 -22.54 -44.64 -0.90
C GLU A 125 -23.75 -44.40 0.02
N GLU A 126 -23.79 -43.25 0.70
CA GLU A 126 -24.96 -42.84 1.50
C GLU A 126 -26.21 -42.71 0.62
N ALA A 127 -26.09 -42.13 -0.58
CA ALA A 127 -27.19 -42.02 -1.53
C ALA A 127 -27.70 -43.40 -1.99
N LYS A 128 -26.79 -44.36 -2.26
CA LYS A 128 -27.16 -45.74 -2.57
C LYS A 128 -27.90 -46.41 -1.42
N ARG A 129 -27.42 -46.25 -0.18
CA ARG A 129 -28.09 -46.80 1.01
C ARG A 129 -29.50 -46.23 1.18
N ARG A 130 -29.65 -44.90 1.09
CA ARG A 130 -30.95 -44.25 1.14
C ARG A 130 -31.88 -44.74 0.04
N GLN A 131 -31.40 -44.85 -1.20
CA GLN A 131 -32.20 -45.38 -2.30
C GLN A 131 -32.66 -46.82 -2.02
N THR A 132 -31.80 -47.68 -1.46
CA THR A 132 -32.21 -49.04 -1.08
C THR A 132 -33.23 -49.08 0.04
N GLU A 133 -33.10 -48.20 1.04
CA GLU A 133 -34.05 -48.06 2.15
C GLU A 133 -35.41 -47.53 1.66
N GLU A 134 -35.41 -46.51 0.80
CA GLU A 134 -36.60 -45.94 0.17
C GLU A 134 -37.32 -46.98 -0.70
N LEU A 135 -36.59 -47.72 -1.52
CA LEU A 135 -37.16 -48.81 -2.33
C LEU A 135 -37.75 -49.92 -1.46
N ALA A 136 -37.07 -50.30 -0.37
CA ALA A 136 -37.59 -51.29 0.57
C ALA A 136 -38.85 -50.81 1.28
N ALA A 137 -38.88 -49.55 1.74
CA ALA A 137 -40.06 -48.94 2.34
C ALA A 137 -41.23 -48.84 1.35
N TYR A 138 -40.94 -48.49 0.09
CA TYR A 138 -41.93 -48.45 -0.98
C TYR A 138 -42.51 -49.84 -1.27
N GLN A 139 -41.67 -50.87 -1.38
CA GLN A 139 -42.13 -52.25 -1.56
C GLN A 139 -42.97 -52.74 -0.38
N ALA A 140 -42.56 -52.46 0.86
CA ALA A 140 -43.33 -52.81 2.05
C ALA A 140 -44.72 -52.14 2.05
N LYS A 141 -44.79 -50.87 1.63
CA LYS A 141 -46.06 -50.14 1.47
C LYS A 141 -46.96 -50.79 0.42
N LEU A 142 -46.41 -51.22 -0.72
CA LEU A 142 -47.18 -51.90 -1.77
C LEU A 142 -47.69 -53.27 -1.33
N GLN A 143 -46.95 -54.00 -0.50
CA GLN A 143 -47.33 -55.32 0.01
C GLN A 143 -48.53 -55.26 0.96
N GLY A 144 -48.70 -54.16 1.71
CA GLY A 144 -49.84 -53.97 2.62
C GLY A 144 -51.14 -53.49 1.96
N MET A 145 -51.12 -53.15 0.66
CA MET A 145 -52.28 -52.62 -0.07
C MET A 145 -53.04 -53.72 -0.82
N THR A 146 -54.35 -53.54 -0.96
CA THR A 146 -55.17 -54.39 -1.85
C THR A 146 -54.83 -54.12 -3.33
N SER A 147 -55.27 -55.00 -4.24
CA SER A 147 -54.97 -54.87 -5.67
C SER A 147 -55.52 -53.57 -6.27
N GLU A 148 -56.72 -53.14 -5.87
CA GLU A 148 -57.36 -51.93 -6.38
C GLU A 148 -56.62 -50.68 -5.88
N GLU A 149 -56.34 -50.60 -4.58
CA GLU A 149 -55.56 -49.51 -3.96
C GLU A 149 -54.16 -49.39 -4.54
N ARG A 150 -53.50 -50.52 -4.81
CA ARG A 150 -52.17 -50.57 -5.45
C ARG A 150 -52.20 -49.90 -6.82
N THR A 151 -53.20 -50.18 -7.65
CA THR A 151 -53.29 -49.57 -8.99
C THR A 151 -53.54 -48.07 -8.95
N ALA A 152 -54.36 -47.60 -8.01
CA ALA A 152 -54.59 -46.17 -7.81
C ALA A 152 -53.32 -45.45 -7.34
N PHE A 153 -52.62 -46.03 -6.35
CA PHE A 153 -51.36 -45.49 -5.82
C PHE A 153 -50.25 -45.42 -6.87
N LEU A 154 -50.09 -46.46 -7.71
CA LEU A 154 -49.11 -46.46 -8.80
C LEU A 154 -49.40 -45.38 -9.86
N LYS A 155 -50.68 -45.14 -10.18
CA LYS A 155 -51.08 -44.07 -11.11
C LYS A 155 -50.79 -42.68 -10.53
N GLU A 156 -51.11 -42.47 -9.25
CA GLU A 156 -50.84 -41.21 -8.57
C GLU A 156 -49.33 -40.91 -8.47
N GLU A 157 -48.50 -41.90 -8.14
CA GLU A 157 -47.05 -41.75 -8.13
C GLU A 157 -46.48 -41.49 -9.54
N ALA A 158 -47.01 -42.15 -10.57
CA ALA A 158 -46.61 -41.87 -11.94
C ALA A 158 -46.94 -40.43 -12.37
N GLU A 159 -48.10 -39.90 -11.98
CA GLU A 159 -48.46 -38.50 -12.25
C GLU A 159 -47.60 -37.51 -11.44
N LYS A 160 -47.29 -37.81 -10.17
CA LYS A 160 -46.37 -37.00 -9.37
C LYS A 160 -44.97 -36.96 -9.99
N GLU A 161 -44.47 -38.10 -10.46
CA GLU A 161 -43.15 -38.17 -11.08
C GLU A 161 -43.12 -37.43 -12.41
N ARG A 162 -44.18 -37.53 -13.23
CA ARG A 162 -44.32 -36.70 -14.44
C ARG A 162 -44.22 -35.21 -14.13
N ARG A 163 -44.91 -34.72 -13.10
CA ARG A 163 -44.83 -33.31 -12.69
C ARG A 163 -43.43 -32.91 -12.23
N ARG A 164 -42.76 -33.76 -11.44
CA ARG A 164 -41.37 -33.51 -11.01
C ARG A 164 -40.40 -33.42 -12.19
N ILE A 165 -40.56 -34.30 -13.19
CA ILE A 165 -39.74 -34.27 -14.41
C ILE A 165 -40.02 -32.99 -15.20
N GLU A 166 -41.29 -32.61 -15.36
CA GLU A 166 -41.68 -31.35 -16.03
C GLU A 166 -41.09 -30.12 -15.32
N ASP A 167 -41.14 -30.08 -13.97
CA ASP A 167 -40.53 -29.02 -13.16
C ASP A 167 -39.01 -28.98 -13.29
N PHE A 168 -38.35 -30.14 -13.28
CA PHE A 168 -36.91 -30.26 -13.44
C PHE A 168 -36.47 -29.75 -14.82
N VAL A 169 -37.14 -30.17 -15.89
CA VAL A 169 -36.86 -29.70 -17.26
C VAL A 169 -37.05 -28.18 -17.35
N ALA A 170 -38.14 -27.63 -16.81
CA ALA A 170 -38.37 -26.20 -16.80
C ALA A 170 -37.27 -25.42 -16.03
N SER A 171 -36.74 -26.02 -14.95
CA SER A 171 -35.64 -25.43 -14.18
C SER A 171 -34.31 -25.48 -14.94
N GLU A 172 -34.01 -26.59 -15.62
CA GLU A 172 -32.81 -26.77 -16.44
C GLU A 172 -32.84 -25.86 -17.67
N GLU A 173 -33.98 -25.70 -18.33
CA GLU A 173 -34.14 -24.76 -19.44
C GLU A 173 -33.86 -23.31 -19.02
N LYS A 174 -34.34 -22.90 -17.83
CA LYS A 174 -34.01 -21.59 -17.25
C LYS A 174 -32.52 -21.47 -16.95
N ARG A 175 -31.88 -22.51 -16.40
CA ARG A 175 -30.44 -22.53 -16.12
C ARG A 175 -29.63 -22.39 -17.41
N LEU A 176 -29.94 -23.18 -18.43
CA LEU A 176 -29.29 -23.12 -19.74
C LEU A 176 -29.52 -21.77 -20.44
N ALA A 177 -30.71 -21.19 -20.34
CA ALA A 177 -30.98 -19.86 -20.88
C ALA A 177 -30.13 -18.78 -20.19
N ARG A 178 -29.94 -18.85 -18.87
CA ARG A 178 -29.05 -17.95 -18.12
C ARG A 178 -27.60 -18.15 -18.54
N GLU A 179 -27.15 -19.40 -18.68
CA GLU A 179 -25.80 -19.72 -19.11
C GLU A 179 -25.51 -19.20 -20.53
N ARG A 180 -26.42 -19.40 -21.49
CA ARG A 180 -26.32 -18.83 -22.84
C ARG A 180 -26.21 -17.31 -22.84
N ARG A 181 -26.94 -16.62 -21.95
CA ARG A 181 -26.82 -15.15 -21.80
C ARG A 181 -25.44 -14.76 -21.25
N ARG A 182 -24.93 -15.49 -20.25
CA ARG A 182 -23.59 -15.26 -19.68
C ARG A 182 -22.51 -15.49 -20.74
N GLU A 183 -22.64 -16.54 -21.53
CA GLU A 183 -21.72 -16.86 -22.61
C GLU A 183 -21.77 -15.81 -23.73
N ALA A 184 -22.96 -15.38 -24.17
CA ALA A 184 -23.11 -14.32 -25.16
C ALA A 184 -22.48 -12.99 -24.69
N ARG A 185 -22.62 -12.64 -23.40
CA ARG A 185 -21.93 -11.47 -22.81
C ARG A 185 -20.41 -11.64 -22.81
N ARG A 186 -19.90 -12.83 -22.47
CA ARG A 186 -18.46 -13.13 -22.53
C ARG A 186 -17.93 -13.03 -23.96
N GLN A 187 -18.64 -13.57 -24.93
CA GLN A 187 -18.29 -13.49 -26.34
C GLN A 187 -18.29 -12.04 -26.84
N ALA A 188 -19.33 -11.25 -26.52
CA ALA A 188 -19.39 -9.83 -26.88
C ALA A 188 -18.26 -9.00 -26.24
N ARG A 189 -17.86 -9.30 -24.99
CA ARG A 189 -16.70 -8.67 -24.35
C ARG A 189 -15.39 -9.07 -25.05
N LYS A 190 -15.22 -10.34 -25.40
CA LYS A 190 -14.05 -10.84 -26.13
C LYS A 190 -13.94 -10.23 -27.52
N GLU A 191 -15.06 -10.11 -28.23
CA GLU A 191 -15.13 -9.46 -29.56
C GLU A 191 -14.78 -7.97 -29.48
N ARG A 192 -15.30 -7.25 -28.47
CA ARG A 192 -14.91 -5.85 -28.23
C ARG A 192 -13.40 -5.70 -27.95
N LEU A 193 -12.81 -6.60 -27.18
CA LEU A 193 -11.37 -6.58 -26.90
C LEU A 193 -10.55 -6.84 -28.18
N LEU A 194 -10.95 -7.80 -29.01
CA LEU A 194 -10.28 -8.04 -30.31
C LEU A 194 -10.45 -6.86 -31.28
N ASN A 195 -11.65 -6.28 -31.38
CA ASN A 195 -11.89 -5.15 -32.28
C ASN A 195 -11.18 -3.87 -31.81
N ASN A 196 -11.04 -3.65 -30.50
CA ASN A 196 -10.26 -2.54 -29.97
C ASN A 196 -8.74 -2.74 -30.17
N GLN A 197 -8.24 -3.99 -30.12
CA GLN A 197 -6.85 -4.29 -30.50
C GLN A 197 -6.57 -4.01 -31.99
N ASN A 198 -7.57 -4.14 -32.86
CA ASN A 198 -7.47 -3.77 -34.27
C ASN A 198 -7.71 -2.26 -34.54
N ALA A 199 -8.27 -1.52 -33.58
CA ALA A 199 -8.50 -0.08 -33.68
C ALA A 199 -7.30 0.74 -33.17
N ASP A 200 -6.57 0.23 -32.17
CA ASP A 200 -5.35 0.85 -31.65
C ASP A 200 -4.17 0.82 -32.64
N ASP A 201 -4.27 0.04 -33.73
CA ASP A 201 -3.27 -0.01 -34.82
C ASP A 201 -3.62 0.93 -36.00
N LEU A 202 -4.72 1.70 -35.90
CA LEU A 202 -5.18 2.64 -36.94
C LEU A 202 -5.30 4.10 -36.45
N ILE A 203 -4.89 4.40 -35.22
CA ILE A 203 -4.75 5.77 -34.72
C ILE A 203 -3.26 6.03 -34.42
N SER A 204 -2.45 5.97 -35.47
CA SER A 204 -1.11 6.56 -35.51
C SER A 204 -1.05 7.41 -36.77
N SER A 205 -0.74 8.70 -36.58
CA SER A 205 -0.60 9.76 -37.59
C SER A 205 -1.85 10.61 -37.85
N ASP A 206 -2.14 11.57 -36.97
CA ASP A 206 -1.84 12.98 -37.28
C ASP A 206 -1.90 13.85 -36.01
N GLU A 207 -0.99 14.82 -35.96
CA GLU A 207 -0.85 15.90 -34.96
C GLU A 207 -2.13 16.78 -34.94
N ASP A 208 -2.54 17.55 -33.94
CA ASP A 208 -1.87 18.39 -32.95
C ASP A 208 -2.92 18.73 -31.85
N ASP A 209 -2.45 19.36 -30.77
CA ASP A 209 -3.23 20.22 -29.86
C ASP A 209 -4.14 19.58 -28.78
N LEU A 210 -3.56 19.39 -27.58
CA LEU A 210 -3.80 20.25 -26.39
C LEU A 210 -3.78 19.49 -25.05
N ASP A 211 -2.84 19.94 -24.21
CA ASP A 211 -2.90 20.03 -22.75
C ASP A 211 -2.94 18.76 -21.90
N PHE A 212 -1.72 18.25 -21.71
CA PHE A 212 -1.23 17.64 -20.48
C PHE A 212 -1.69 18.40 -19.22
N ALA A 213 -2.57 17.78 -18.41
CA ALA A 213 -2.39 17.59 -16.95
C ALA A 213 -3.72 17.31 -16.22
N LYS A 214 -3.99 16.03 -15.89
CA LYS A 214 -4.33 15.55 -14.53
C LYS A 214 -4.85 14.11 -14.55
N GLY A 215 -3.97 13.19 -14.18
CA GLY A 215 -4.30 12.09 -13.26
C GLY A 215 -5.40 11.10 -13.66
N THR A 216 -5.21 10.32 -14.72
CA THR A 216 -5.98 9.08 -14.92
C THR A 216 -5.26 7.90 -14.27
N LYS A 217 -5.55 7.69 -12.98
CA LYS A 217 -5.26 6.42 -12.31
C LYS A 217 -6.07 5.30 -13.00
N LYS A 218 -5.36 4.45 -13.74
CA LYS A 218 -5.52 3.00 -13.85
C LYS A 218 -6.97 2.47 -13.72
N LYS A 219 -7.71 2.50 -14.85
CA LYS A 219 -8.93 1.69 -15.07
C LYS A 219 -8.56 0.21 -15.17
N VAL A 220 -8.43 -0.50 -14.04
CA VAL A 220 -8.33 -1.98 -14.01
C VAL A 220 -9.28 -2.60 -12.97
N GLN A 221 -9.96 -1.79 -12.14
CA GLN A 221 -10.88 -2.28 -11.09
C GLN A 221 -12.37 -2.31 -11.49
N GLY A 222 -12.72 -2.02 -12.75
CA GLY A 222 -14.13 -2.00 -13.19
C GLY A 222 -14.69 -3.36 -13.59
N THR A 223 -13.85 -4.33 -14.00
CA THR A 223 -14.36 -5.57 -14.60
C THR A 223 -14.82 -6.61 -13.58
N ALA A 224 -14.27 -6.59 -12.36
CA ALA A 224 -14.63 -7.53 -11.30
C ALA A 224 -15.87 -7.10 -10.50
N ILE A 225 -16.17 -5.79 -10.44
CA ILE A 225 -17.30 -5.25 -9.68
C ILE A 225 -18.63 -5.55 -10.42
N ASP A 226 -18.66 -5.39 -11.74
CA ASP A 226 -19.84 -5.66 -12.57
C ASP A 226 -20.30 -7.14 -12.51
N GLU A 227 -19.39 -8.08 -12.24
CA GLU A 227 -19.72 -9.51 -12.11
C GLU A 227 -20.35 -9.82 -10.74
N LEU A 228 -19.93 -9.13 -9.69
CA LEU A 228 -20.50 -9.27 -8.34
C LEU A 228 -21.83 -8.51 -8.17
N GLU A 229 -21.98 -7.35 -8.80
CA GLU A 229 -23.17 -6.50 -8.67
C GLU A 229 -24.39 -7.13 -9.36
N PHE A 230 -24.20 -7.87 -10.46
CA PHE A 230 -25.28 -8.57 -11.15
C PHE A 230 -25.66 -9.92 -10.50
N ASP A 231 -24.69 -10.67 -9.96
CA ASP A 231 -24.98 -11.92 -9.22
C ASP A 231 -25.76 -11.64 -7.92
N LEU A 232 -25.59 -10.46 -7.31
CA LEU A 232 -26.41 -9.98 -6.20
C LEU A 232 -27.83 -9.61 -6.65
N HIS A 233 -28.00 -9.00 -7.82
CA HIS A 233 -29.33 -8.56 -8.29
C HIS A 233 -30.26 -9.72 -8.69
N GLU A 234 -29.71 -10.83 -9.21
CA GLU A 234 -30.49 -12.04 -9.56
C GLU A 234 -30.76 -12.99 -8.37
N LYS A 235 -30.07 -12.83 -7.22
CA LYS A 235 -30.30 -13.66 -6.02
C LYS A 235 -31.49 -13.17 -5.19
N TYR A 236 -31.94 -11.93 -5.39
CA TYR A 236 -33.00 -11.26 -4.64
C TYR A 236 -34.27 -10.96 -5.47
N LEU A 237 -34.43 -11.63 -6.62
CA LEU A 237 -35.63 -11.63 -7.48
C LEU A 237 -36.06 -13.06 -7.79
#